data_AF-A0A975A2X5-F1
#
_entry.id   AF-A0A975A2X5-F1
#
_cell.length_a   1.000
_cell.length_b   1.000
_cell.length_c   1.000
_cell.angle_alpha   90.00
_cell.angle_beta   90.00
_cell.angle_gamma   90.00
#
_symmetry.space_group_name_H-M   'P 1'
#
loop_
_entity.id
_entity.type
_entity.pdbx_description
1 polymer ?
#
loop_
_entity_poly.entity_id
_entity_poly.type
_entity_poly.pdbx_seq_one_letter_code
_entity_poly.pdbx_strand_id
1 'polypeptide(L)'
;MGFTSCDDDDAPAAENEEEVIDNVILTFTPAGSSAPVVVSAIDPDGDGAADFTTPSITLSTDETYTLTLSVNNIAEGEDITAEIREEDEEHMFFFEFTSGLFADPAGNGNVDSRDGAVNYDASENDAAGYPLGLTTVWQTAATAQSGTFRIILKHQPDIKSATSTAQDGESDIDLEFDITIN
;
A
#
# COMPACT_ATOMS: atom_id res chain seq x y z
N MET A 1 54.86 16.19 -12.12
CA MET A 1 53.93 15.49 -13.02
C MET A 1 53.21 14.47 -12.15
N GLY A 2 52.11 14.89 -11.54
CA GLY A 2 51.25 13.99 -10.79
C GLY A 2 50.23 13.36 -11.72
N PHE A 3 49.79 12.16 -11.35
CA PHE A 3 48.45 11.71 -11.66
C PHE A 3 47.90 11.09 -10.38
N THR A 4 46.83 11.73 -9.91
CA THR A 4 46.08 11.44 -8.68
C THR A 4 45.11 10.29 -8.97
N SER A 5 44.71 9.55 -7.93
CA SER A 5 43.77 8.43 -8.02
C SER A 5 42.37 8.87 -8.47
N CYS A 6 41.63 7.96 -9.09
CA CYS A 6 40.18 7.98 -9.12
C CYS A 6 39.72 6.71 -8.40
N ASP A 7 39.24 6.88 -7.17
CA ASP A 7 38.27 5.99 -6.56
C ASP A 7 36.96 6.18 -7.34
N ASP A 8 36.45 5.12 -7.95
CA ASP A 8 35.15 5.06 -8.65
C ASP A 8 34.13 4.42 -7.68
N ASP A 9 34.01 4.98 -6.47
CA ASP A 9 33.10 4.49 -5.40
C ASP A 9 31.86 5.39 -5.23
N ASP A 10 31.61 6.28 -6.19
CA ASP A 10 30.52 7.30 -6.15
C ASP A 10 29.59 7.18 -7.39
N ALA A 11 29.38 5.95 -7.89
CA ALA A 11 28.19 5.73 -8.69
C ALA A 11 26.98 5.90 -7.74
N PRO A 12 26.02 6.79 -8.03
CA PRO A 12 24.76 6.80 -7.28
C PRO A 12 24.21 5.37 -7.28
N ALA A 13 23.56 4.98 -6.17
CA ALA A 13 22.82 3.72 -6.14
C ALA A 13 21.96 3.69 -7.41
N ALA A 14 21.98 2.56 -8.12
CA ALA A 14 21.07 2.41 -9.24
C ALA A 14 19.66 2.59 -8.67
N GLU A 15 18.92 3.55 -9.20
CA GLU A 15 17.47 3.60 -9.03
C GLU A 15 16.98 2.22 -9.48
N ASN A 16 16.35 1.45 -8.59
CA ASN A 16 15.89 0.11 -8.97
C ASN A 16 14.93 0.26 -10.16
N GLU A 17 15.03 -0.70 -11.08
CA GLU A 17 14.14 -0.75 -12.23
C GLU A 17 12.67 -0.88 -11.75
N GLU A 18 11.72 -0.39 -12.55
CA GLU A 18 10.27 -0.44 -12.27
C GLU A 18 9.85 -1.82 -11.70
N GLU A 19 9.23 -1.82 -10.51
CA GLU A 19 8.87 -3.05 -9.80
C GLU A 19 7.79 -3.83 -10.56
N VAL A 20 8.08 -5.06 -10.98
CA VAL A 20 7.08 -5.95 -11.57
C VAL A 20 6.27 -6.60 -10.46
N ILE A 21 4.98 -6.27 -10.35
CA ILE A 21 4.09 -6.80 -9.30
C ILE A 21 3.01 -7.67 -9.92
N ASP A 22 2.89 -8.92 -9.47
CA ASP A 22 1.84 -9.84 -9.91
C ASP A 22 0.93 -10.33 -8.77
N ASN A 23 1.28 -10.02 -7.51
CA ASN A 23 0.51 -10.46 -6.37
C ASN A 23 0.50 -9.48 -5.21
N VAL A 24 -0.71 -9.12 -4.78
CA VAL A 24 -0.93 -8.27 -3.60
C VAL A 24 -1.85 -8.97 -2.62
N ILE A 25 -1.36 -9.20 -1.40
CA ILE A 25 -2.08 -9.88 -0.34
C ILE A 25 -2.48 -8.88 0.74
N LEU A 26 -3.78 -8.75 0.97
CA LEU A 26 -4.38 -7.98 2.06
C LEU A 26 -4.71 -8.94 3.20
N THR A 27 -4.14 -8.71 4.39
CA THR A 27 -4.47 -9.47 5.60
C THR A 27 -5.08 -8.56 6.65
N PHE A 28 -6.39 -8.70 6.88
CA PHE A 28 -7.12 -8.01 7.95
C PHE A 28 -7.12 -8.87 9.21
N THR A 29 -6.29 -8.51 10.19
CA THR A 29 -6.19 -9.19 11.49
C THR A 29 -7.11 -8.49 12.50
N PRO A 30 -8.17 -9.14 12.99
CA PRO A 30 -9.05 -8.55 14.01
C PRO A 30 -8.31 -8.38 15.34
N ALA A 31 -8.63 -7.33 16.09
CA ALA A 31 -8.07 -7.06 17.41
C ALA A 31 -8.51 -8.11 18.45
N GLY A 32 -9.67 -8.74 18.23
CA GLY A 32 -10.13 -9.90 19.00
C GLY A 32 -9.34 -11.19 18.72
N SER A 33 -9.94 -12.33 19.06
CA SER A 33 -9.35 -13.65 18.83
C SER A 33 -9.85 -14.34 17.55
N SER A 34 -10.55 -13.61 16.68
CA SER A 34 -11.08 -14.13 15.43
C SER A 34 -9.94 -14.41 14.44
N ALA A 35 -10.18 -15.29 13.46
CA ALA A 35 -9.20 -15.55 12.42
C ALA A 35 -9.05 -14.33 11.49
N PRO A 36 -7.84 -14.05 10.96
CA PRO A 36 -7.66 -13.01 9.95
C PRO A 36 -8.44 -13.29 8.67
N VAL A 37 -8.88 -12.22 8.01
CA VAL A 37 -9.43 -12.27 6.65
C VAL A 37 -8.29 -11.98 5.68
N VAL A 38 -7.99 -12.94 4.80
CA VAL A 38 -6.90 -12.84 3.82
C VAL A 38 -7.50 -12.80 2.42
N VAL A 39 -7.16 -11.78 1.65
CA VAL A 39 -7.57 -11.59 0.26
C VAL A 39 -6.32 -11.41 -0.59
N SER A 40 -6.26 -12.09 -1.73
CA SER A 40 -5.12 -12.05 -2.64
C SER A 40 -5.59 -11.57 -4.00
N ALA A 41 -5.08 -10.42 -4.45
CA ALA A 41 -5.22 -9.94 -5.81
C ALA A 41 -4.07 -10.50 -6.63
N ILE A 42 -4.38 -11.08 -7.79
CA ILE A 42 -3.40 -11.76 -8.64
C ILE A 42 -3.53 -11.22 -10.07
N ASP A 43 -2.42 -10.79 -10.64
CA ASP A 43 -2.26 -10.64 -12.08
C ASP A 43 -2.06 -12.05 -12.70
N PRO A 44 -2.98 -12.54 -13.54
CA PRO A 44 -2.91 -13.88 -14.08
C PRO A 44 -1.85 -14.08 -15.16
N ASP A 45 -1.36 -13.02 -15.82
CA ASP A 45 -0.30 -13.12 -16.83
C ASP A 45 1.10 -12.92 -16.24
N GLY A 46 1.17 -12.18 -15.13
CA GLY A 46 2.42 -11.93 -14.40
C GLY A 46 3.37 -10.99 -15.14
N ASP A 47 2.90 -10.27 -16.16
CA ASP A 47 3.68 -9.29 -16.89
C ASP A 47 3.71 -7.92 -16.15
N GLY A 48 3.03 -7.81 -14.99
CA GLY A 48 2.96 -6.60 -14.16
C GLY A 48 2.00 -5.54 -14.70
N ALA A 49 1.23 -5.88 -15.75
CA ALA A 49 0.42 -4.95 -16.51
C ALA A 49 -1.07 -5.02 -16.10
N ALA A 50 -1.36 -4.65 -14.85
CA ALA A 50 -2.61 -4.06 -14.41
C ALA A 50 -3.95 -4.83 -14.59
N ASP A 51 -3.98 -6.13 -14.91
CA ASP A 51 -5.21 -6.92 -15.02
C ASP A 51 -5.45 -7.85 -13.80
N PHE A 52 -5.29 -7.28 -12.61
CA PHE A 52 -5.51 -8.00 -11.35
C PHE A 52 -6.94 -8.51 -11.20
N THR A 53 -7.07 -9.78 -10.82
CA THR A 53 -8.33 -10.31 -10.29
C THR A 53 -8.43 -9.96 -8.80
N THR A 54 -9.42 -9.15 -8.42
CA THR A 54 -9.65 -8.73 -7.03
C THR A 54 -10.87 -9.46 -6.41
N PRO A 55 -10.66 -10.39 -5.46
CA PRO A 55 -11.77 -11.04 -4.75
C PRO A 55 -12.47 -10.08 -3.79
N SER A 56 -13.74 -10.33 -3.50
CA SER A 56 -14.49 -9.50 -2.54
C SER A 56 -13.97 -9.65 -1.10
N ILE A 57 -13.86 -8.53 -0.38
CA ILE A 57 -13.51 -8.49 1.05
C ILE A 57 -14.80 -8.61 1.89
N THR A 58 -14.78 -9.42 2.95
CA THR A 58 -15.88 -9.49 3.93
C THR A 58 -15.33 -9.34 5.34
N LEU A 59 -15.75 -8.30 6.06
CA LEU A 59 -15.35 -8.01 7.43
C LEU A 59 -16.57 -8.01 8.37
N SER A 60 -16.33 -8.20 9.66
CA SER A 60 -17.37 -8.12 10.67
C SER A 60 -17.68 -6.66 11.04
N THR A 61 -18.94 -6.39 11.36
CA THR A 61 -19.38 -5.13 11.98
C THR A 61 -18.74 -4.89 13.35
N ASP A 62 -18.52 -3.62 13.69
CA ASP A 62 -18.02 -3.17 15.00
C ASP A 62 -16.72 -3.84 15.47
N GLU A 63 -15.80 -4.14 14.55
CA GLU A 63 -14.51 -4.79 14.84
C GLU A 63 -13.35 -3.92 14.33
N THR A 64 -12.29 -3.85 15.14
CA THR A 64 -11.02 -3.22 14.72
C THR A 64 -10.15 -4.26 14.01
N TYR A 65 -9.64 -3.93 12.83
CA TYR A 65 -8.68 -4.73 12.08
C TYR A 65 -7.37 -3.97 11.90
N THR A 66 -6.25 -4.66 12.09
CA THR A 66 -4.97 -4.25 11.52
C THR A 66 -4.88 -4.86 10.12
N LEU A 67 -4.82 -4.02 9.09
CA LEU A 67 -4.52 -4.42 7.72
C LEU A 67 -3.01 -4.41 7.52
N THR A 68 -2.46 -5.52 7.02
CA THR A 68 -1.08 -5.59 6.51
C THR A 68 -1.11 -5.97 5.03
N LEU A 69 -0.28 -5.32 4.23
CA LEU A 69 -0.07 -5.59 2.81
C LEU A 69 1.24 -6.38 2.60
N SER A 70 1.19 -7.34 1.68
CA SER A 70 2.37 -7.99 1.11
C SER A 70 2.28 -7.91 -0.40
N VAL A 71 3.36 -7.49 -1.03
CA VAL A 71 3.49 -7.25 -2.47
C VAL A 71 4.59 -8.18 -2.98
N ASN A 72 4.33 -8.88 -4.08
CA ASN A 72 5.24 -9.92 -4.58
C ASN A 72 5.25 -9.96 -6.11
N ASN A 73 6.33 -10.52 -6.63
CA ASN A 73 6.45 -11.04 -7.98
C ASN A 73 6.60 -12.56 -7.87
N ILE A 74 5.49 -13.30 -7.96
CA ILE A 74 5.46 -14.75 -7.88
C ILE A 74 6.13 -15.38 -9.10
N ALA A 75 6.00 -14.77 -10.28
CA ALA A 75 6.61 -15.25 -11.52
C ALA A 75 8.13 -15.36 -11.41
N GLU A 76 8.78 -14.34 -10.85
CA GLU A 76 10.25 -14.31 -10.62
C GLU A 76 10.65 -14.79 -9.21
N GLY A 77 9.71 -14.90 -8.27
CA GLY A 77 9.92 -15.38 -6.91
C GLY A 77 10.51 -14.33 -5.97
N GLU A 78 10.17 -13.06 -6.18
CA GLU A 78 10.71 -11.90 -5.46
C GLU A 78 9.70 -11.34 -4.43
N ASP A 79 10.22 -10.90 -3.29
CA ASP A 79 9.45 -10.24 -2.23
C ASP A 79 9.58 -8.73 -2.38
N ILE A 80 8.70 -8.18 -3.21
CA ILE A 80 8.62 -6.74 -3.50
C ILE A 80 8.29 -5.94 -2.23
N THR A 81 7.64 -6.55 -1.23
CA THR A 81 7.43 -5.90 0.07
C THR A 81 8.74 -5.54 0.78
N ALA A 82 9.84 -6.24 0.50
CA ALA A 82 11.15 -5.90 1.06
C ALA A 82 11.72 -4.67 0.36
N GLU A 83 11.64 -4.61 -0.96
CA GLU A 83 12.11 -3.50 -1.80
C GLU A 83 11.38 -2.20 -1.46
N ILE A 84 10.05 -2.22 -1.42
CA ILE A 84 9.20 -1.11 -0.95
C ILE A 84 9.62 -0.57 0.43
N ARG A 85 10.11 -1.43 1.34
CA ARG A 85 10.59 -0.99 2.67
C ARG A 85 12.00 -0.43 2.63
N GLU A 86 12.85 -0.93 1.74
CA GLU A 86 14.20 -0.38 1.54
C GLU A 86 14.13 1.00 0.87
N GLU A 87 13.11 1.21 0.03
CA GLU A 87 12.82 2.45 -0.68
C GLU A 87 11.65 3.24 -0.07
N ASP A 88 11.57 3.25 1.26
CA ASP A 88 10.45 3.88 1.98
C ASP A 88 10.37 5.40 1.76
N GLU A 89 11.47 6.06 1.41
CA GLU A 89 11.53 7.48 1.05
C GLU A 89 10.91 7.77 -0.34
N GLU A 90 10.65 6.75 -1.15
CA GLU A 90 10.10 6.87 -2.50
C GLU A 90 8.68 6.31 -2.59
N HIS A 91 8.36 5.29 -1.79
CA HIS A 91 7.07 4.62 -1.84
C HIS A 91 6.04 5.17 -0.86
N MET A 92 4.78 5.17 -1.29
CA MET A 92 3.65 5.42 -0.41
C MET A 92 2.34 4.79 -0.89
N PHE A 93 1.65 4.13 0.04
CA PHE A 93 0.28 3.67 -0.14
C PHE A 93 -0.76 4.76 0.16
N PHE A 94 -1.74 4.86 -0.73
CA PHE A 94 -2.95 5.67 -0.58
C PHE A 94 -4.18 4.77 -0.59
N PHE A 95 -5.24 5.22 0.10
CA PHE A 95 -6.44 4.43 0.32
C PHE A 95 -7.68 5.25 -0.01
N GLU A 96 -8.64 4.63 -0.68
CA GLU A 96 -9.97 5.19 -0.94
C GLU A 96 -11.03 4.17 -0.55
N PHE A 97 -12.13 4.63 0.04
CA PHE A 97 -13.21 3.73 0.44
C PHE A 97 -14.55 4.44 0.43
N THR A 98 -15.62 3.65 0.24
CA THR A 98 -16.97 4.18 0.33
C THR A 98 -17.22 4.78 1.73
N SER A 99 -17.66 6.04 1.75
CA SER A 99 -17.90 6.76 3.01
C SER A 99 -18.89 6.03 3.90
N GLY A 100 -18.51 5.87 5.17
CA GLY A 100 -19.33 5.21 6.19
C GLY A 100 -19.01 3.73 6.40
N LEU A 101 -18.21 3.08 5.53
CA LEU A 101 -17.73 1.72 5.75
C LEU A 101 -16.97 1.59 7.08
N PHE A 102 -16.09 2.54 7.36
CA PHE A 102 -15.32 2.59 8.60
C PHE A 102 -15.84 3.68 9.53
N ALA A 103 -15.90 3.37 10.82
CA ALA A 103 -16.14 4.36 11.87
C ALA A 103 -14.86 5.14 12.19
N ASP A 104 -13.70 4.52 11.99
CA ASP A 104 -12.37 5.10 12.12
C ASP A 104 -11.39 4.34 11.19
N PRO A 105 -10.66 4.99 10.26
CA PRO A 105 -10.73 6.41 9.92
C PRO A 105 -12.09 6.78 9.32
N ALA A 106 -12.57 7.98 9.63
CA ALA A 106 -13.81 8.51 9.05
C ALA A 106 -13.54 9.16 7.67
N GLY A 107 -14.59 9.28 6.84
CA GLY A 107 -14.49 9.89 5.51
C GLY A 107 -14.40 8.84 4.41
N ASN A 108 -13.58 9.08 3.40
CA ASN A 108 -13.45 8.27 2.18
C ASN A 108 -11.98 7.97 1.80
N GLY A 109 -11.04 8.14 2.74
CA GLY A 109 -9.62 7.95 2.51
C GLY A 109 -8.93 9.20 1.99
N ASN A 110 -7.78 9.05 1.33
CA ASN A 110 -6.86 10.14 0.98
C ASN A 110 -6.35 10.14 -0.48
N VAL A 111 -7.00 9.38 -1.36
CA VAL A 111 -6.68 9.38 -2.80
C VAL A 111 -7.05 10.71 -3.47
N ASP A 112 -8.19 11.29 -3.12
CA ASP A 112 -8.67 12.57 -3.65
C ASP A 112 -8.02 13.78 -2.96
N SER A 113 -7.60 13.62 -1.71
CA SER A 113 -6.96 14.66 -0.90
C SER A 113 -6.04 14.06 0.14
N ARG A 114 -4.76 14.48 0.18
CA ARG A 114 -3.76 14.01 1.15
C ARG A 114 -4.17 14.18 2.61
N ASP A 115 -4.95 15.23 2.91
CA ASP A 115 -5.47 15.48 4.27
C ASP A 115 -6.60 14.51 4.69
N GLY A 116 -7.03 13.63 3.79
CA GLY A 116 -7.97 12.56 4.07
C GLY A 116 -7.48 11.62 5.16
N ALA A 117 -8.39 11.14 6.00
CA ALA A 117 -8.02 10.33 7.16
C ALA A 117 -7.69 8.89 6.75
N VAL A 118 -6.49 8.45 7.13
CA VAL A 118 -6.06 7.06 7.11
C VAL A 118 -5.21 6.82 8.36
N ASN A 119 -5.47 5.73 9.07
CA ASN A 119 -4.73 5.38 10.28
C ASN A 119 -3.49 4.55 9.91
N TYR A 120 -2.49 5.23 9.35
CA TYR A 120 -1.17 4.65 9.08
C TYR A 120 -0.46 4.21 10.37
N ASP A 121 0.28 3.10 10.31
CA ASP A 121 1.20 2.74 11.38
C ASP A 121 2.42 3.67 11.34
N ALA A 122 2.51 4.55 12.34
CA ALA A 122 3.59 5.53 12.44
C ALA A 122 4.98 4.90 12.66
N SER A 123 5.06 3.59 12.99
CA SER A 123 6.33 2.88 13.06
C SER A 123 6.90 2.51 11.69
N GLU A 124 6.09 2.62 10.62
CA GLU A 124 6.49 2.46 9.22
C GLU A 124 6.60 3.81 8.50
N ASN A 125 6.84 4.89 9.25
CA ASN A 125 7.20 6.16 8.62
C ASN A 125 8.67 6.15 8.21
N ASP A 126 8.95 6.74 7.06
CA ASP A 126 10.32 6.98 6.59
C ASP A 126 11.10 7.93 7.51
N ALA A 127 12.37 8.16 7.21
CA ALA A 127 13.24 9.03 8.01
C ALA A 127 12.76 10.50 8.06
N ALA A 128 11.98 10.94 7.07
CA ALA A 128 11.34 12.27 7.03
C ALA A 128 10.00 12.32 7.77
N GLY A 129 9.49 11.18 8.22
CA GLY A 129 8.25 11.04 8.97
C GLY A 129 7.01 10.87 8.11
N TYR A 130 7.13 10.54 6.82
CA TYR A 130 6.00 10.27 5.94
C TYR A 130 5.65 8.78 5.96
N PRO A 131 4.37 8.42 5.96
CA PRO A 131 3.95 7.03 6.03
C PRO A 131 4.34 6.26 4.78
N LEU A 132 4.69 4.98 4.95
CA LEU A 132 4.77 4.00 3.88
C LEU A 132 3.38 3.39 3.61
N GLY A 133 2.72 2.88 4.66
CA GLY A 133 1.34 2.38 4.60
C GLY A 133 1.16 0.91 4.24
N LEU A 134 2.19 0.09 4.48
CA LEU A 134 2.05 -1.36 4.46
C LEU A 134 1.17 -1.87 5.61
N THR A 135 1.13 -1.14 6.72
CA THR A 135 0.29 -1.42 7.88
C THR A 135 -0.65 -0.24 8.20
N THR A 136 -1.95 -0.54 8.35
CA THR A 136 -3.00 0.44 8.68
C THR A 136 -4.04 -0.15 9.63
N VAL A 137 -4.78 0.71 10.37
CA VAL A 137 -5.81 0.29 11.34
C VAL A 137 -7.21 0.76 10.95
N TRP A 138 -8.19 -0.15 11.00
CA TRP A 138 -9.54 0.09 10.51
C TRP A 138 -10.57 -0.40 11.50
N GLN A 139 -11.38 0.50 12.06
CA GLN A 139 -12.59 0.17 12.80
C GLN A 139 -13.77 0.14 11.83
N THR A 140 -14.35 -1.05 11.62
CA THR A 140 -15.56 -1.18 10.80
C THR A 140 -16.75 -0.51 11.46
N ALA A 141 -17.70 -0.08 10.65
CA ALA A 141 -18.96 0.45 11.14
C ALA A 141 -19.77 -0.60 11.92
N ALA A 142 -20.56 -0.13 12.88
CA ALA A 142 -21.45 -0.99 13.67
C ALA A 142 -22.69 -1.48 12.90
N THR A 143 -22.92 -0.99 11.68
CA THR A 143 -24.06 -1.37 10.83
C THR A 143 -23.57 -2.01 9.54
N ALA A 144 -24.21 -3.10 9.15
CA ALA A 144 -23.91 -3.81 7.92
C ALA A 144 -24.15 -2.93 6.69
N GLN A 145 -23.21 -2.99 5.75
CA GLN A 145 -23.20 -2.20 4.51
C GLN A 145 -22.13 -2.74 3.56
N SER A 146 -22.19 -2.30 2.31
CA SER A 146 -21.24 -2.67 1.28
C SER A 146 -20.81 -1.43 0.49
N GLY A 147 -19.66 -1.53 -0.15
CA GLY A 147 -19.10 -0.47 -0.99
C GLY A 147 -17.82 -0.96 -1.65
N THR A 148 -16.95 -0.01 -1.98
CA THR A 148 -15.62 -0.27 -2.53
C THR A 148 -14.53 0.11 -1.54
N PHE A 149 -13.39 -0.59 -1.65
CA PHE A 149 -12.13 -0.29 -0.97
C PHE A 149 -11.02 -0.36 -2.03
N ARG A 150 -10.22 0.69 -2.15
CA ARG A 150 -9.20 0.84 -3.17
C ARG A 150 -7.87 1.17 -2.52
N ILE A 151 -6.80 0.55 -3.02
CA ILE A 151 -5.42 0.78 -2.60
C ILE A 151 -4.60 1.19 -3.82
N ILE A 152 -3.72 2.16 -3.63
CA ILE A 152 -2.80 2.65 -4.67
C ILE A 152 -1.40 2.72 -4.06
N LEU A 153 -0.42 2.06 -4.67
CA LEU A 153 0.99 2.28 -4.37
C LEU A 153 1.53 3.30 -5.37
N LYS A 154 2.23 4.30 -4.85
CA LYS A 154 2.90 5.29 -5.67
C LYS A 154 4.41 5.21 -5.44
N HIS A 155 5.16 5.12 -6.53
CA HIS A 155 6.60 5.35 -6.58
C HIS A 155 6.90 6.81 -6.90
N GLN A 156 7.62 7.50 -6.00
CA GLN A 156 7.82 8.95 -5.99
C GLN A 156 9.30 9.33 -5.72
N PRO A 157 10.25 8.82 -6.52
CA PRO A 157 11.68 9.09 -6.33
C PRO A 157 11.95 10.60 -6.33
N ASP A 158 12.74 11.06 -5.36
CA ASP A 158 13.11 12.46 -5.12
C ASP A 158 11.96 13.46 -4.85
N ILE A 159 10.69 13.06 -4.98
CA ILE A 159 9.53 13.97 -4.91
C ILE A 159 8.56 13.66 -3.76
N LYS A 160 8.72 12.52 -3.07
CA LYS A 160 7.92 12.20 -1.88
C LYS A 160 8.04 13.30 -0.83
N SER A 161 6.89 13.76 -0.33
CA SER A 161 6.83 14.88 0.61
C SER A 161 5.59 14.81 1.50
N ALA A 162 5.52 15.71 2.48
CA ALA A 162 4.35 15.89 3.34
C ALA A 162 3.05 16.18 2.56
N THR A 163 3.18 16.70 1.34
CA THR A 163 2.05 17.06 0.45
C THR A 163 1.83 16.08 -0.68
N SER A 164 2.59 14.98 -0.75
CA SER A 164 2.42 13.95 -1.78
C SER A 164 0.99 13.44 -1.82
N THR A 165 0.46 13.32 -3.03
CA THR A 165 -0.88 12.84 -3.33
C THR A 165 -0.80 11.56 -4.16
N ALA A 166 -1.94 10.88 -4.34
CA ALA A 166 -2.04 9.75 -5.25
C ALA A 166 -1.87 10.13 -6.74
N GLN A 167 -1.64 11.40 -7.06
CA GLN A 167 -1.39 11.91 -8.41
C GLN A 167 0.09 12.22 -8.69
N ASP A 168 0.96 12.15 -7.67
CA ASP A 168 2.39 12.38 -7.81
C ASP A 168 3.11 11.06 -8.08
N GLY A 169 4.11 11.05 -8.96
CA GLY A 169 4.89 9.86 -9.32
C GLY A 169 4.13 8.82 -10.15
N GLU A 170 4.72 7.62 -10.28
CA GLU A 170 4.19 6.50 -11.05
C GLU A 170 3.41 5.54 -10.15
N SER A 171 2.46 4.79 -10.72
CA SER A 171 1.58 3.91 -9.95
C SER A 171 2.00 2.47 -10.19
N ASP A 172 2.55 1.84 -9.16
CA ASP A 172 2.98 0.43 -9.24
C ASP A 172 1.77 -0.50 -9.09
N ILE A 173 0.80 -0.12 -8.25
CA ILE A 173 -0.51 -0.77 -8.18
C ILE A 173 -1.66 0.23 -8.03
N ASP A 174 -2.82 -0.15 -8.55
CA ASP A 174 -4.09 0.55 -8.36
C ASP A 174 -5.23 -0.47 -8.37
N LEU A 175 -5.63 -0.93 -7.18
CA LEU A 175 -6.53 -2.07 -7.01
C LEU A 175 -7.81 -1.66 -6.30
N GLU A 176 -8.95 -1.94 -6.92
CA GLU A 176 -10.28 -1.77 -6.31
C GLU A 176 -10.91 -3.13 -5.95
N PHE A 177 -11.47 -3.21 -4.75
CA PHE A 177 -12.13 -4.37 -4.20
C PHE A 177 -13.58 -4.03 -3.82
N ASP A 178 -14.50 -4.93 -4.14
CA ASP A 178 -15.80 -4.94 -3.49
C ASP A 178 -15.63 -5.34 -2.02
N ILE A 179 -16.19 -4.56 -1.10
CA ILE A 179 -16.13 -4.82 0.34
C ILE A 179 -17.53 -4.87 0.95
N THR A 180 -17.74 -5.82 1.85
CA THR A 180 -18.97 -5.95 2.65
C THR A 180 -18.62 -6.06 4.13
N ILE A 181 -19.35 -5.32 4.95
CA ILE A 181 -19.29 -5.35 6.41
C ILE A 181 -20.60 -5.96 6.90
N ASN A 182 -20.56 -7.04 7.70
CA ASN A 182 -21.75 -7.77 8.16
C ASN A 182 -21.69 -8.36 9.57
#